data_AF-M2A552-F1
#
_entry.id   AF-M2A552-F1
#
_cell.length_a   1.000
_cell.length_b   1.000
_cell.length_c   1.000
_cell.angle_alpha   90.00
_cell.angle_beta   90.00
_cell.angle_gamma   90.00
#
_symmetry.space_group_name_H-M   'P 1'
#
loop_
_entity.id
_entity.type
_entity.pdbx_description
1 polymer ?
#
loop_
_entity_poly.entity_id
_entity_poly.type
_entity_poly.pdbx_seq_one_letter_code
_entity_poly.pdbx_strand_id
1 'polypeptide(L)' 'MKNFAKMMSLITLCMIVVPCSLFFAGAIELPLVKSIALFGTIGWFIFTPIWMSRQLPIDAAEVEI' A
#
# COMPACT_ATOMS: atom_id res chain seq x y z
N MET A 1 0.93 -5.60 17.50
CA MET A 1 1.72 -5.53 16.23
C MET A 1 0.85 -5.41 14.98
N LYS A 2 -0.13 -6.29 14.77
CA LYS A 2 -1.02 -6.25 13.58
C LYS A 2 -1.77 -4.91 13.39
N ASN A 3 -2.27 -4.31 14.48
CA ASN A 3 -2.98 -3.02 14.40
C ASN A 3 -2.07 -1.86 13.98
N PHE A 4 -0.82 -1.85 14.43
CA PHE A 4 0.16 -0.83 14.04
C PHE A 4 0.54 -0.97 12.56
N ALA A 5 0.82 -2.19 12.10
CA ALA A 5 1.09 -2.46 10.68
C ALA A 5 -0.12 -2.13 9.79
N LYS A 6 -1.35 -2.39 10.26
CA LYS A 6 -2.59 -2.00 9.56
C LYS A 6 -2.73 -0.47 9.45
N MET A 7 -2.44 0.26 10.53
CA MET A 7 -2.49 1.73 10.54
C MET A 7 -1.43 2.33 9.62
N MET A 8 -0.19 1.83 9.67
CA MET A 8 0.90 2.26 8.78
C MET A 8 0.61 1.95 7.31
N SER A 9 0.08 0.76 7.03
CA SER A 9 -0.44 0.40 5.72
C SER A 9 -1.45 1.47 5.27
N LEU A 10 -2.55 1.70 5.99
CA LEU A 10 -3.56 2.71 5.61
C LEU A 10 -2.97 4.10 5.33
N ILE A 11 -2.02 4.56 6.14
CA ILE A 11 -1.33 5.84 5.93
C ILE A 11 -0.56 5.84 4.60
N THR A 12 0.20 4.78 4.32
CA THR A 12 0.95 4.65 3.06
C THR A 12 0.06 4.58 1.83
N LEU A 13 -1.15 4.02 1.92
CA LEU A 13 -2.14 4.06 0.82
C LEU A 13 -2.73 5.45 0.64
N CYS A 14 -3.07 6.14 1.72
CA CYS A 14 -3.50 7.53 1.62
C CYS A 14 -2.41 8.38 0.96
N MET A 15 -1.13 8.11 1.26
CA MET A 15 0.01 8.77 0.64
C MET A 15 0.14 8.48 -0.86
N ILE A 16 -0.54 7.47 -1.41
CA ILE A 16 -0.62 7.23 -2.86
C ILE A 16 -1.86 7.90 -3.45
N VAL A 17 -3.02 7.75 -2.81
CA VAL A 17 -4.31 8.21 -3.35
C VAL A 17 -4.47 9.72 -3.27
N VAL A 18 -4.02 10.35 -2.18
CA VAL A 18 -4.13 11.80 -1.94
C VAL A 18 -3.36 12.62 -2.97
N PRO A 19 -2.05 12.39 -3.24
CA PRO A 19 -1.35 13.16 -4.25
C PRO A 19 -1.89 12.93 -5.66
N CYS A 20 -2.36 11.73 -6.01
CA CYS A 20 -3.05 11.52 -7.28
C CYS A 20 -4.30 12.40 -7.40
N SER A 21 -5.09 12.51 -6.33
CA SER A 21 -6.28 13.36 -6.30
C SER A 21 -5.92 14.85 -6.37
N LEU A 22 -4.87 15.27 -5.68
CA LEU A 22 -4.37 16.66 -5.70
C LEU A 22 -3.80 17.05 -7.08
N PHE A 23 -3.17 16.11 -7.78
CA PHE A 23 -2.71 16.31 -9.16
C PHE A 23 -3.90 16.56 -10.10
N PHE A 24 -4.95 15.74 -10.00
CA PHE A 24 -6.18 15.95 -10.78
C PHE A 24 -6.86 17.28 -10.47
N ALA A 25 -6.78 17.75 -9.23
CA ALA A 25 -7.26 19.07 -8.82
C ALA A 25 -6.35 20.24 -9.28
N GLY A 26 -5.20 19.96 -9.91
CA GLY A 26 -4.23 20.96 -10.34
C GLY A 26 -3.43 21.61 -9.21
N ALA A 27 -3.45 21.04 -8.01
CA ALA A 27 -2.82 21.62 -6.81
C ALA A 27 -1.32 21.30 -6.69
N ILE A 28 -0.85 20.23 -7.34
CA ILE A 28 0.55 19.79 -7.31
C ILE A 28 1.03 19.32 -8.68
N GLU A 29 2.33 19.38 -8.91
CA GLU A 29 2.95 18.96 -10.18
C GLU A 29 3.25 17.45 -10.22
N LEU A 30 3.29 16.90 -11.42
CA LEU A 30 3.55 15.47 -11.68
C LEU A 30 4.85 14.92 -11.06
N PRO A 31 5.99 15.65 -11.03
CA PRO A 31 7.22 15.15 -10.42
C PRO A 31 7.07 14.84 -8.93
N LEU A 32 6.32 15.69 -8.22
CA LEU A 32 6.08 15.56 -6.78
C LEU A 32 5.11 14.40 -6.48
N VAL A 33 4.10 14.21 -7.33
CA VAL A 33 3.18 13.06 -7.24
C VAL A 33 3.95 11.75 -7.40
N LYS A 34 4.84 11.67 -8.40
CA LYS A 34 5.63 10.47 -8.68
C LYS A 34 6.52 10.08 -7.52
N SER A 35 7.23 11.03 -6.92
CA SER A 35 8.11 10.73 -5.78
C SER A 35 7.30 10.28 -4.57
N ILE A 36 6.23 10.99 -4.20
CA ILE A 36 5.39 10.64 -3.04
C ILE A 36 4.72 9.27 -3.25
N ALA A 37 4.15 9.01 -4.43
CA ALA A 37 3.52 7.73 -4.74
C ALA A 37 4.54 6.57 -4.72
N LEU A 38 5.78 6.81 -5.15
CA LEU A 38 6.85 5.81 -5.11
C LEU A 38 7.21 5.43 -3.67
N PHE A 39 7.46 6.42 -2.80
CA PHE A 39 7.72 6.16 -1.38
C PHE A 39 6.51 5.53 -0.67
N GLY A 40 5.30 6.00 -0.97
CA GLY A 40 4.06 5.42 -0.46
C GLY A 40 3.90 3.95 -0.87
N THR A 41 4.22 3.61 -2.11
CA THR A 41 4.17 2.23 -2.62
C THR A 41 5.19 1.33 -1.92
N ILE A 42 6.44 1.78 -1.77
CA ILE A 42 7.47 1.03 -1.03
C ILE A 42 7.01 0.78 0.41
N GLY A 43 6.51 1.82 1.10
CA GLY A 43 5.97 1.69 2.45
C GLY A 43 4.80 0.70 2.50
N TRP A 44 3.85 0.80 1.58
CA TRP A 44 2.70 -0.10 1.51
C TRP A 44 3.14 -1.55 1.31
N PHE A 45 4.12 -1.82 0.44
CA PHE A 45 4.65 -3.16 0.22
C PHE A 45 5.32 -3.76 1.47
N ILE A 46 5.91 -2.93 2.34
CA ILE A 46 6.52 -3.41 3.59
C ILE A 46 5.43 -3.66 4.64
N PHE A 47 4.51 -2.71 4.84
CA PHE A 47 3.54 -2.78 5.95
C PHE A 47 2.36 -3.70 5.67
N THR A 48 1.88 -3.79 4.44
CA THR A 48 0.68 -4.55 4.07
C THR A 48 0.80 -6.06 4.34
N PRO A 49 1.86 -6.77 3.93
CA PRO A 49 1.97 -8.21 4.19
C PRO A 49 2.08 -8.53 5.69
N ILE A 50 2.67 -7.64 6.50
CA ILE A 50 2.88 -7.87 7.95
C ILE A 50 1.55 -8.05 8.70
N TRP A 51 0.47 -7.40 8.26
CA TRP A 51 -0.84 -7.55 8.89
C TRP A 51 -1.82 -8.38 8.04
N MET A 52 -1.64 -8.42 6.73
CA MET A 52 -2.53 -9.09 5.79
C MET A 52 -2.12 -10.54 5.49
N SER A 53 -0.92 -10.98 5.87
CA SER A 53 -0.54 -12.41 5.83
C SER A 53 -1.51 -13.22 6.68
N ARG A 54 -2.47 -13.84 6.00
CA ARG A 54 -3.34 -14.88 6.54
C ARG A 54 -2.58 -16.20 6.45
N GLN A 55 -2.79 -17.07 7.43
CA GLN A 55 -2.49 -18.48 7.26
C GLN A 55 -3.34 -18.95 6.07
N LEU A 56 -2.70 -19.40 4.99
CA LEU A 56 -3.43 -20.00 3.89
C LEU A 56 -4.10 -21.28 4.45
N PRO A 57 -5.43 -21.44 4.35
CA PRO A 57 -6.03 -22.74 4.62
C PRO A 57 -5.40 -23.77 3.68
N ILE A 58 -5.17 -24.97 4.21
CA ILE A 58 -4.36 -26.05 3.64
C ILE A 58 -4.79 -26.47 2.22
N ASP A 59 -6.01 -26.13 1.79
CA ASP A 59 -6.55 -26.40 0.44
C ASP A 59 -5.78 -25.75 -0.72
N ALA A 60 -4.97 -24.71 -0.48
CA ALA A 60 -4.18 -24.11 -1.55
C ALA A 60 -2.90 -24.92 -1.90
N ALA A 61 -2.60 -26.00 -1.17
CA ALA A 61 -1.41 -26.83 -1.39
C ALA A 61 -1.63 -28.02 -2.35
N GLU A 62 -2.88 -28.37 -2.68
CA GLU A 62 -3.20 -29.58 -3.45
C GLU A 62 -3.41 -29.37 -4.96
N VAL A 63 -3.28 -28.15 -5.48
CA VAL A 63 -3.29 -27.95 -6.94
C VAL A 63 -1.86 -28.01 -7.47
N GLU A 64 -1.37 -29.24 -7.64
CA GLU A 64 -0.29 -29.53 -8.57
C GLU A 64 -0.79 -29.20 -9.99
N ILE A 65 -0.15 -28.22 -10.64
CA ILE A 65 -0.35 -27.92 -12.07
C ILE A 65 0.72 -28.70 -12.84
#